data_AF-C1MPM6-F1
#
_entry.id   AF-C1MPM6-F1
#
_cell.length_a   1.000
_cell.length_b   1.000
_cell.length_c   1.000
_cell.angle_alpha   90.00
_cell.angle_beta   90.00
_cell.angle_gamma   90.00
#
_symmetry.space_group_name_H-M   'P 1'
#
loop_
_entity.id
_entity.type
_entity.pdbx_description
1 polymer ?
#
loop_
_entity_poly.entity_id
_entity_poly.type
_entity_poly.pdbx_seq_one_letter_code
_entity_poly.pdbx_strand_id
1 'polypeptide(L)'
;MNSDDVDEPETFVVPPDAFVDATTGESMTPERKAGVALGNLFTMAATRVILDQFTGTRHRSPVYYKMVDFLNENPLRNGNEWLAKLMREPDNDLRITAMRIIETRRVFADTEFNWDVVESVTKEEIAGDTLEMTKSFLTESLTAE
;
A
#
# COMPACT_ATOMS: atom_id res chain seq x y z
N MET A 1 50.29 11.43 20.28
CA MET A 1 49.21 12.01 21.10
C MET A 1 48.88 13.35 20.47
N ASN A 2 47.79 13.58 19.75
CA ASN A 2 46.50 12.90 19.54
C ASN A 2 46.17 13.03 18.03
N SER A 3 45.64 12.06 17.28
CA SER A 3 44.39 11.29 17.41
C SER A 3 43.16 12.19 17.58
N ASP A 4 42.72 12.81 16.49
CA ASP A 4 41.36 13.29 16.30
C ASP A 4 41.04 13.28 14.80
N ASP A 5 41.11 12.08 14.18
CA ASP A 5 40.25 11.77 13.04
C ASP A 5 38.84 11.64 13.63
N VAL A 6 38.10 12.74 13.64
CA VAL A 6 36.68 12.72 13.94
C VAL A 6 36.02 12.10 12.71
N ASP A 7 35.68 10.82 12.81
CA ASP A 7 34.76 10.16 11.87
C ASP A 7 33.53 11.07 11.72
N GLU A 8 33.43 11.76 10.58
CA GLU A 8 32.18 12.41 10.19
C GLU A 8 31.14 11.28 10.11
N PRO A 9 30.04 11.33 10.89
CA PRO A 9 29.05 10.26 10.83
C PRO A 9 28.51 10.22 9.41
N GLU A 10 28.77 9.13 8.70
CA GLU A 10 28.18 8.85 7.39
C GLU A 10 26.69 9.16 7.47
N THR A 11 26.25 10.24 6.80
CA THR A 11 24.85 10.63 6.83
C THR A 11 24.06 9.64 6.00
N PHE A 12 23.62 8.55 6.62
CA PHE A 12 22.61 7.66 6.06
C PHE A 12 21.31 8.45 5.94
N VAL A 13 20.99 8.95 4.74
CA VAL A 13 19.78 9.74 4.52
C VAL A 13 18.59 8.83 4.27
N VAL A 14 18.17 8.10 5.30
CA VAL A 14 16.78 7.63 5.35
C VAL A 14 15.92 8.88 5.56
N PRO A 15 14.85 9.11 4.77
CA PRO A 15 13.99 10.27 4.96
C PRO A 15 13.53 10.36 6.42
N PRO A 16 13.65 11.53 7.08
CA PRO A 16 13.36 11.68 8.50
C PRO A 16 11.88 11.40 8.84
N ASP A 17 11.01 11.44 7.83
CA ASP A 17 9.58 11.19 7.89
C ASP A 17 9.16 9.79 7.42
N ALA A 18 10.12 8.92 7.05
CA ALA A 18 9.83 7.58 6.51
C ALA A 18 8.94 6.75 7.46
N PHE A 19 9.13 6.96 8.77
CA PHE A 19 8.43 6.27 9.85
C PHE A 19 7.55 7.20 10.66
N VAL A 20 6.95 8.21 10.03
CA VAL A 20 5.99 9.11 10.66
C VAL A 20 4.58 8.86 10.11
N ASP A 21 3.58 8.91 10.99
CA ASP A 21 2.17 8.87 10.61
C ASP A 21 1.78 10.19 9.94
N ALA A 22 1.30 10.11 8.70
CA ALA A 22 0.91 11.29 7.93
C ALA A 22 -0.30 12.03 8.54
N THR A 23 -1.07 11.36 9.42
CA THR A 23 -2.27 11.88 10.07
C THR A 23 -1.96 12.45 11.45
N THR A 24 -1.17 11.74 12.25
CA THR A 24 -0.90 12.13 13.65
C THR A 24 0.45 12.82 13.86
N GLY A 25 1.38 12.70 12.90
CA GLY A 25 2.75 13.20 13.04
C GLY A 25 3.60 12.40 14.03
N GLU A 26 3.09 11.29 14.55
CA GLU A 26 3.80 10.46 15.52
C GLU A 26 4.74 9.47 14.82
N SER A 27 5.86 9.15 15.47
CA SER A 27 6.73 8.07 15.04
C SER A 27 6.00 6.72 15.09
N MET A 28 6.21 5.89 14.09
CA MET A 28 5.66 4.56 13.99
C MET A 28 6.77 3.53 13.76
N THR A 29 6.53 2.28 14.16
CA THR A 29 7.46 1.20 13.84
C THR A 29 7.36 0.83 12.35
N PRO A 30 8.40 0.23 11.75
CA PRO A 30 8.34 -0.27 10.38
C PRO A 30 7.16 -1.20 10.13
N GLU A 31 6.82 -2.06 11.09
CA GLU A 31 5.68 -2.99 11.01
C GLU A 31 4.36 -2.24 10.96
N ARG A 32 4.22 -1.15 11.74
CA ARG A 32 3.02 -0.31 11.69
C ARG A 32 2.90 0.42 10.36
N LYS A 33 4.03 0.89 9.79
CA LYS A 33 4.05 1.50 8.44
C LYS A 33 3.64 0.49 7.38
N ALA A 34 4.18 -0.73 7.44
CA ALA A 34 3.80 -1.84 6.56
C ALA A 34 2.31 -2.17 6.70
N GLY A 35 1.79 -2.22 7.92
CA GLY A 35 0.36 -2.43 8.18
C GLY A 35 -0.53 -1.35 7.56
N VAL A 36 -0.14 -0.07 7.63
CA VAL A 36 -0.86 1.03 6.96
C VAL A 36 -0.84 0.86 5.44
N ALA A 37 0.31 0.51 4.86
CA ALA A 37 0.44 0.26 3.43
C ALA A 37 -0.44 -0.92 2.98
N LEU A 38 -0.46 -2.01 3.73
CA LEU A 38 -1.34 -3.16 3.49
C LEU A 38 -2.81 -2.79 3.62
N GLY A 39 -3.19 -1.99 4.61
CA GLY A 39 -4.57 -1.49 4.75
C GLY A 39 -5.03 -0.68 3.53
N ASN A 40 -4.13 0.10 2.93
CA ASN A 40 -4.40 0.82 1.69
C ASN A 40 -4.57 -0.15 0.51
N LEU A 41 -3.66 -1.13 0.38
CA LEU A 41 -3.73 -2.19 -0.63
C LEU A 41 -5.06 -2.97 -0.54
N PHE A 42 -5.49 -3.35 0.66
CA PHE A 42 -6.74 -4.07 0.87
C PHE A 42 -7.95 -3.22 0.51
N THR A 43 -7.88 -1.91 0.74
CA THR A 43 -8.95 -0.99 0.32
C THR A 43 -9.04 -0.92 -1.21
N MET A 44 -7.91 -0.90 -1.92
CA MET A 44 -7.87 -0.98 -3.38
C MET A 44 -8.41 -2.32 -3.90
N ALA A 45 -7.97 -3.44 -3.31
CA ALA A 45 -8.40 -4.79 -3.68
C ALA A 45 -9.92 -4.96 -3.48
N ALA A 46 -10.44 -4.58 -2.31
CA ALA A 46 -11.86 -4.61 -2.01
C ALA A 46 -12.67 -3.74 -2.99
N THR A 47 -12.17 -2.55 -3.34
CA THR A 47 -12.83 -1.68 -4.32
C THR A 47 -12.94 -2.36 -5.68
N ARG A 48 -11.88 -3.04 -6.15
CA ARG A 48 -11.93 -3.82 -7.40
C ARG A 48 -12.95 -4.96 -7.34
N VAL A 49 -12.98 -5.71 -6.25
CA VAL A 49 -13.96 -6.80 -6.05
C VAL A 49 -15.40 -6.26 -6.13
N ILE A 50 -15.69 -5.14 -5.47
CA ILE A 50 -17.02 -4.54 -5.48
C ILE A 50 -17.40 -4.00 -6.87
N LEU A 51 -16.47 -3.38 -7.59
CA LEU A 51 -16.70 -2.94 -8.97
C LEU A 51 -17.02 -4.11 -9.90
N ASP A 52 -16.31 -5.24 -9.75
CA ASP A 52 -16.53 -6.43 -10.56
C ASP A 52 -17.92 -7.05 -10.29
N GLN A 53 -18.36 -7.06 -9.03
CA GLN A 53 -19.72 -7.47 -8.66
C GLN A 53 -20.82 -6.62 -9.33
N PHE A 54 -20.55 -5.33 -9.62
CA PHE A 54 -21.49 -4.47 -10.35
C PHE A 54 -21.49 -4.73 -11.86
N THR A 55 -20.43 -5.32 -12.41
CA THR A 55 -20.34 -5.69 -13.83
C THR A 55 -20.82 -7.10 -14.13
N GLY A 56 -20.87 -7.99 -13.13
CA GLY A 56 -21.29 -9.39 -13.30
C GLY A 56 -22.77 -9.62 -13.59
N THR A 57 -23.61 -8.59 -13.55
CA THR A 57 -25.04 -8.67 -13.89
C THR A 57 -25.28 -8.51 -15.39
N ARG A 58 -26.30 -9.19 -15.95
CA ARG A 58 -26.68 -9.11 -17.38
C ARG A 58 -26.84 -7.66 -17.91
N HIS A 59 -27.13 -6.73 -17.01
CA HIS A 59 -27.02 -5.28 -17.22
C HIS A 59 -26.09 -4.71 -16.16
N ARG A 60 -25.08 -3.91 -16.53
CA ARG A 60 -24.20 -3.23 -15.57
C ARG A 60 -25.05 -2.37 -14.62
N SER A 61 -24.80 -2.47 -13.32
CA SER A 61 -25.51 -1.64 -12.34
C SER A 61 -25.24 -0.16 -12.62
N PRO A 62 -26.25 0.74 -12.55
CA PRO A 62 -26.04 2.19 -12.63
C PRO A 62 -25.02 2.71 -11.60
N VAL A 63 -24.90 2.02 -10.46
CA VAL A 63 -23.94 2.32 -9.39
C VAL A 63 -22.50 2.20 -9.87
N TYR A 64 -22.22 1.33 -10.85
CA TYR A 64 -20.88 1.19 -11.43
C TYR A 64 -20.37 2.51 -12.00
N TYR A 65 -21.20 3.20 -12.79
CA TYR A 65 -20.81 4.46 -13.41
C TYR A 65 -20.59 5.56 -12.37
N LYS A 66 -21.48 5.66 -11.37
CA LYS A 66 -21.31 6.59 -10.25
C LYS A 66 -19.99 6.35 -9.51
N MET A 67 -19.62 5.09 -9.28
CA MET A 67 -18.35 4.74 -8.63
C MET A 67 -17.13 5.05 -9.49
N VAL A 68 -17.21 4.85 -10.81
CA VAL A 68 -16.15 5.22 -11.75
C VAL A 68 -15.94 6.73 -11.74
N ASP A 69 -17.03 7.51 -11.81
CA ASP A 69 -16.98 8.97 -11.76
C ASP A 69 -16.37 9.44 -10.44
N PHE A 70 -16.82 8.89 -9.31
CA PHE A 70 -16.25 9.20 -8.00
C PHE A 70 -14.75 8.87 -7.91
N LEU A 71 -14.30 7.73 -8.45
CA LEU A 71 -12.89 7.34 -8.46
C LEU A 71 -12.02 8.26 -9.33
N ASN A 72 -12.56 8.74 -10.45
CA ASN A 72 -11.87 9.68 -11.32
C ASN A 72 -11.69 11.05 -10.64
N GLU A 73 -12.72 11.53 -9.94
CA GLU A 73 -12.69 12.79 -9.19
C GLU A 73 -11.87 12.68 -7.90
N ASN A 74 -11.92 11.51 -7.25
CA ASN A 74 -11.25 11.23 -5.99
C ASN A 74 -10.37 9.98 -6.14
N PRO A 75 -9.13 10.11 -6.65
CA PRO A 75 -8.23 8.98 -6.78
C PRO A 75 -7.94 8.34 -5.41
N LEU A 76 -8.04 7.01 -5.35
CA LEU A 76 -7.78 6.23 -4.14
C LEU A 76 -6.26 6.17 -3.88
N ARG A 77 -5.76 7.14 -3.11
CA ARG A 77 -4.36 7.20 -2.66
C ARG A 77 -4.19 6.82 -1.19
N ASN A 78 -5.08 7.32 -0.34
CA ASN A 78 -5.20 6.95 1.07
C ASN A 78 -6.58 6.33 1.29
N GLY A 79 -6.62 5.02 1.51
CA GLY A 79 -7.87 4.25 1.60
C GLY A 79 -8.81 4.71 2.70
N ASN A 80 -8.29 5.10 3.88
CA ASN A 80 -9.14 5.54 5.00
C ASN A 80 -9.75 6.91 4.72
N GLU A 81 -8.96 7.88 4.27
CA GLU A 81 -9.47 9.20 3.89
C GLU A 81 -10.46 9.10 2.73
N TRP A 82 -10.15 8.26 1.74
CA TRP A 82 -10.99 8.05 0.56
C TRP A 82 -12.33 7.43 0.93
N LEU A 83 -12.35 6.38 1.76
CA LEU A 83 -13.59 5.80 2.28
C LEU A 83 -14.39 6.80 3.12
N ALA A 84 -13.70 7.61 3.92
CA ALA A 84 -14.35 8.64 4.71
C ALA A 84 -15.01 9.72 3.83
N LYS A 85 -14.45 10.02 2.65
CA LYS A 85 -15.11 10.88 1.64
C LYS A 85 -16.32 10.17 1.04
N LEU A 86 -16.15 8.94 0.57
CA LEU A 86 -17.24 8.16 -0.06
C LEU A 86 -18.45 7.97 0.87
N MET A 87 -18.23 7.75 2.17
CA MET A 87 -19.30 7.65 3.17
C MET A 87 -20.08 8.95 3.39
N ARG A 88 -19.52 10.10 3.01
CA ARG A 88 -20.16 11.42 3.17
C ARG A 88 -20.89 11.89 1.91
N GLU A 89 -20.82 11.12 0.82
CA GLU A 89 -21.53 11.45 -0.41
C GLU A 89 -23.05 11.54 -0.16
N PRO A 90 -23.75 12.49 -0.81
CA PRO A 90 -25.20 12.63 -0.70
C PRO A 90 -25.95 11.44 -1.34
N ASP A 91 -25.33 10.77 -2.31
CA ASP A 91 -25.88 9.59 -2.97
C ASP A 91 -25.87 8.35 -2.04
N ASN A 92 -27.03 7.73 -1.86
CA ASN A 92 -27.17 6.59 -0.96
C ASN A 92 -26.47 5.32 -1.48
N ASP A 93 -26.41 5.11 -2.80
CA ASP A 93 -25.76 3.95 -3.39
C ASP A 93 -24.25 4.02 -3.15
N LEU A 94 -23.65 5.21 -3.25
CA LEU A 94 -22.24 5.44 -2.95
C LEU A 94 -21.92 5.14 -1.48
N ARG A 95 -22.76 5.60 -0.53
CA ARG A 95 -22.57 5.30 0.89
C ARG A 95 -22.72 3.80 1.20
N ILE A 96 -23.71 3.13 0.61
CA ILE A 96 -23.87 1.67 0.75
C ILE A 96 -22.64 0.96 0.17
N THR A 97 -22.13 1.42 -0.96
CA THR A 97 -20.92 0.87 -1.57
C THR A 97 -19.70 1.05 -0.67
N ALA A 98 -19.55 2.19 0.00
CA ALA A 98 -18.50 2.41 0.99
C ALA A 98 -18.55 1.36 2.12
N MET A 99 -19.74 1.12 2.68
CA MET A 99 -19.93 0.12 3.73
C MET A 99 -19.57 -1.30 3.24
N ARG A 100 -19.93 -1.64 2.01
CA ARG A 100 -19.53 -2.91 1.39
C ARG A 100 -18.02 -3.03 1.27
N ILE A 101 -17.32 -1.98 0.81
CA ILE A 101 -15.86 -1.98 0.70
C ILE A 101 -15.20 -2.13 2.08
N ILE A 102 -15.73 -1.45 3.12
CA ILE A 102 -15.23 -1.57 4.50
C ILE A 102 -15.34 -3.02 5.00
N GLU A 103 -16.48 -3.66 4.76
CA GLU A 103 -16.67 -5.05 5.18
C GLU A 103 -15.80 -6.01 4.35
N THR A 104 -15.74 -5.82 3.03
CA THR A 104 -14.92 -6.65 2.15
C THR A 104 -13.43 -6.56 2.49
N ARG A 105 -12.89 -5.37 2.78
CA ARG A 105 -11.46 -5.27 3.17
C ARG A 105 -11.17 -5.90 4.53
N ARG A 106 -12.15 -5.92 5.44
CA ARG A 106 -12.04 -6.59 6.74
C ARG A 106 -11.98 -8.11 6.55
N VAL A 107 -12.94 -8.66 5.79
CA VAL A 107 -12.95 -10.09 5.43
C VAL A 107 -11.66 -10.47 4.70
N PHE A 108 -11.19 -9.63 3.78
CA PHE A 108 -9.96 -9.88 3.05
C PHE A 108 -8.76 -10.04 4.00
N ALA A 109 -8.61 -9.15 4.99
CA ALA A 109 -7.54 -9.23 5.99
C ALA A 109 -7.68 -10.44 6.94
N ASP A 110 -8.91 -10.81 7.28
CA ASP A 110 -9.20 -11.83 8.29
C ASP A 110 -9.16 -13.27 7.72
N THR A 111 -9.61 -13.48 6.48
CA THR A 111 -9.85 -14.84 5.95
C THR A 111 -9.22 -15.13 4.59
N GLU A 112 -9.10 -14.13 3.71
CA GLU A 112 -8.67 -14.38 2.32
C GLU A 112 -7.18 -14.15 2.10
N PHE A 113 -6.57 -13.24 2.86
CA PHE A 113 -5.18 -12.88 2.69
C PHE A 113 -4.27 -13.86 3.42
N ASN A 114 -3.42 -14.54 2.66
CA ASN A 114 -2.48 -15.51 3.22
C ASN A 114 -1.22 -14.80 3.74
N TRP A 115 -1.21 -14.55 5.05
CA TRP A 115 -0.11 -13.90 5.75
C TRP A 115 1.20 -14.69 5.68
N ASP A 116 1.13 -16.02 5.77
CA ASP A 116 2.32 -16.89 5.69
C ASP A 116 2.97 -16.80 4.31
N VAL A 117 2.15 -16.76 3.24
CA VAL A 117 2.63 -16.61 1.87
C VAL A 117 3.26 -15.23 1.68
N VAL A 118 2.68 -14.16 2.23
CA VAL A 118 3.29 -12.82 2.16
C VAL A 118 4.63 -12.77 2.86
N GLU A 119 4.74 -13.39 4.04
CA GLU A 119 6.02 -13.49 4.73
C GLU A 119 7.06 -14.22 3.87
N SER A 120 6.69 -15.39 3.34
CA SER A 120 7.57 -16.21 2.50
C SER A 120 8.01 -15.46 1.24
N VAL A 121 7.07 -14.90 0.49
CA VAL A 121 7.35 -14.17 -0.76
C VAL A 121 8.20 -12.94 -0.48
N THR A 122 7.91 -12.17 0.58
CA THR A 122 8.71 -10.99 0.91
C THR A 122 10.18 -11.37 1.18
N LYS A 123 10.42 -12.46 1.91
CA LYS A 123 11.78 -12.94 2.19
C LYS A 123 12.48 -13.45 0.92
N GLU A 124 11.76 -14.16 0.07
CA GLU A 124 12.28 -14.70 -1.19
C GLU A 124 12.67 -13.58 -2.17
N GLU A 125 11.80 -12.59 -2.37
CA GLU A 125 12.05 -11.44 -3.24
C GLU A 125 13.28 -10.65 -2.78
N ILE A 126 13.39 -10.34 -1.48
CA ILE A 126 14.56 -9.61 -0.93
C ILE A 126 15.86 -10.41 -1.17
N ALA A 127 15.83 -11.73 -0.98
CA ALA A 127 16.99 -12.58 -1.22
C ALA A 127 17.37 -12.62 -2.71
N GLY A 128 16.38 -12.71 -3.60
CA GLY A 128 16.57 -12.67 -5.04
C GLY A 128 17.15 -11.34 -5.52
N ASP A 129 16.56 -10.23 -5.08
CA ASP A 129 17.01 -8.88 -5.40
C ASP A 129 18.45 -8.66 -4.94
N THR A 130 18.78 -9.08 -3.71
CA THR A 130 20.15 -8.96 -3.16
C THR A 130 21.15 -9.73 -4.02
N LEU A 131 20.80 -10.94 -4.46
CA LEU A 131 21.65 -11.77 -5.30
C LEU A 131 21.88 -11.14 -6.68
N GLU A 132 20.81 -10.70 -7.35
CA GLU A 132 20.92 -10.07 -8.67
C GLU A 132 21.67 -8.74 -8.60
N MET A 133 21.43 -7.89 -7.61
CA MET A 133 22.19 -6.65 -7.39
C MET A 133 23.68 -6.93 -7.19
N THR A 134 24.03 -7.92 -6.37
CA THR A 134 25.42 -8.31 -6.11
C THR A 134 26.09 -8.81 -7.39
N LYS A 135 25.38 -9.64 -8.16
CA LYS A 135 25.88 -10.19 -9.43
C LYS A 135 26.10 -9.10 -10.47
N SER A 136 25.17 -8.15 -10.62
CA SER A 136 25.34 -6.99 -11.50
C SER A 136 26.55 -6.15 -11.10
N PHE A 137 26.68 -5.83 -9.81
CA PHE A 137 27.83 -5.07 -9.29
C PHE A 137 29.18 -5.75 -9.59
N LEU A 138 29.28 -7.07 -9.36
CA LEU A 138 30.48 -7.84 -9.66
C LEU A 138 30.77 -7.88 -11.17
N THR A 139 29.75 -8.03 -12.00
CA THR A 139 29.89 -8.06 -13.45
C THR A 139 30.39 -6.72 -13.98
N GLU A 140 29.81 -5.61 -13.52
CA GLU A 140 30.23 -4.26 -13.88
C GLU A 140 31.69 -3.99 -13.48
N SER A 141 32.07 -4.39 -12.26
CA SER A 141 33.44 -4.24 -11.75
C SER A 141 34.46 -5.03 -12.58
N LEU A 142 34.09 -6.22 -13.05
CA LEU A 142 34.94 -7.06 -13.91
C LEU A 142 35.07 -6.52 -15.35
N THR A 143 34.12 -5.73 -15.82
CA THR A 143 34.15 -5.10 -17.15
C THR A 143 34.78 -3.70 -17.16
N ALA A 144 35.07 -3.14 -15.98
CA ALA A 144 35.68 -1.82 -15.82
C ALA A 144 37.24 -1.86 -15.81
N GLU A 145 37.83 -3.05 -15.87
CA GLU A 145 39.27 -3.31 -16.12
C GLU A 145 39.54 -3.61 -17.61
#